data_AF-A0A1I5XHZ9-F1
#
_entry.id   AF-A0A1I5XHZ9-F1
#
_cell.length_a   1.000
_cell.length_b   1.000
_cell.length_c   1.000
_cell.angle_alpha   90.00
_cell.angle_beta   90.00
_cell.angle_gamma   90.00
#
_symmetry.space_group_name_H-M   'P 1'
#
loop_
_entity.id
_entity.type
_entity.pdbx_description
1 polymer ?
#
loop_
_entity_poly.entity_id
_entity_poly.type
_entity_poly.pdbx_seq_one_letter_code
_entity_poly.pdbx_strand_id
1 'polypeptide(L)'
;MRPGETLVHAGSAPCFPAETGEPHGSPGFRRAVAEWIAIRLNAAWLHGSNPLHRAEWHGDALQLIETGYEHDQGYTPEQIRPDERGLYRISHPWEWAEADLSVPAGAAAVPLPAYTVTALAALASERESADYTDAEKRALLDHVADGDRDLRWRARLAAEATAEQLVRIAHGGPGPDICPRGCDGLYCRPDARAERCGL
;
A
#
# COMPACT_ATOMS: atom_id res chain seq x y z
N MET A 1 -13.79 8.45 9.43
CA MET A 1 -14.30 7.68 8.28
C MET A 1 -15.43 8.46 7.65
N ARG A 2 -15.67 8.28 6.34
CA ARG A 2 -16.85 8.88 5.72
C ARG A 2 -18.13 8.14 6.17
N PRO A 3 -19.31 8.78 6.11
CA PRO A 3 -20.57 8.07 6.32
C PRO A 3 -20.68 6.86 5.37
N GLY A 4 -20.98 5.68 5.91
CA GLY A 4 -21.10 4.43 5.14
C GLY A 4 -19.79 3.64 4.97
N GLU A 5 -18.64 4.18 5.41
CA GLU A 5 -17.38 3.42 5.47
C GLU A 5 -17.17 2.80 6.86
N THR A 6 -16.64 1.59 6.87
CA THR A 6 -16.07 0.92 8.05
C THR A 6 -14.57 0.67 7.85
N LEU A 7 -13.84 0.37 8.92
CA LEU A 7 -12.47 -0.09 8.81
C LEU A 7 -12.44 -1.58 8.51
N VAL A 8 -11.66 -1.97 7.51
CA VAL A 8 -11.40 -3.37 7.17
C VAL A 8 -9.91 -3.67 7.17
N HIS A 9 -9.53 -4.90 7.43
CA HIS A 9 -8.15 -5.38 7.34
C HIS A 9 -8.10 -6.78 6.73
N ALA A 10 -6.94 -7.13 6.17
CA ALA A 10 -6.66 -8.47 5.67
C ALA A 10 -5.55 -9.11 6.51
N GLY A 11 -5.88 -10.09 7.34
CA GLY A 11 -4.93 -10.69 8.30
C GLY A 11 -4.32 -9.65 9.24
N SER A 12 -2.98 -9.58 9.31
CA SER A 12 -2.25 -8.58 10.10
C SER A 12 -2.00 -7.26 9.36
N ALA A 13 -2.62 -7.04 8.20
CA ALA A 13 -2.49 -5.78 7.50
C ALA A 13 -3.10 -4.62 8.31
N PRO A 14 -2.58 -3.40 8.13
CA PRO A 14 -3.21 -2.21 8.70
C PRO A 14 -4.65 -2.04 8.20
N CYS A 15 -5.45 -1.32 8.98
CA CYS A 15 -6.85 -1.07 8.63
C CYS A 15 -6.99 -0.01 7.53
N PHE A 16 -7.97 -0.20 6.65
CA PHE A 16 -8.33 0.71 5.57
C PHE A 16 -9.83 1.05 5.60
N PRO A 17 -10.24 2.29 5.33
CA PRO A 17 -11.65 2.64 5.17
C PRO A 17 -12.24 2.01 3.91
N ALA A 18 -13.39 1.36 4.03
CA ALA A 18 -14.08 0.74 2.92
C ALA A 18 -15.59 0.77 3.12
N GLU A 19 -16.33 0.76 2.03
CA GLU A 19 -17.75 0.51 2.07
C GLU A 19 -18.04 -1.00 2.05
N THR A 20 -18.65 -1.50 3.12
CA THR A 20 -19.11 -2.88 3.24
C THR A 20 -20.62 -2.93 3.00
N GLY A 21 -21.04 -3.73 2.01
CA GLY A 21 -22.45 -3.83 1.62
C GLY A 21 -22.68 -4.86 0.51
N GLU A 22 -23.81 -5.55 0.56
CA GLU A 22 -24.28 -6.48 -0.48
C GLU A 22 -24.46 -5.77 -1.84
N PRO A 23 -24.22 -6.45 -2.98
CA PRO A 23 -24.41 -7.90 -3.19
C PRO A 23 -23.13 -8.74 -3.41
N HIS A 24 -21.92 -8.17 -3.21
CA HIS A 24 -20.70 -8.81 -3.73
C HIS A 24 -19.60 -9.14 -2.69
N GLY A 25 -19.93 -9.14 -1.39
CA GLY A 25 -19.09 -9.67 -0.30
C GLY A 25 -17.71 -9.02 -0.09
N SER A 26 -17.32 -8.11 -0.98
CA SER A 26 -15.98 -7.54 -1.08
C SER A 26 -16.02 -6.06 -0.75
N PRO A 27 -15.16 -5.56 0.15
CA PRO A 27 -15.15 -4.15 0.49
C PRO A 27 -14.87 -3.28 -0.74
N GLY A 28 -15.62 -2.18 -0.85
CA GLY A 28 -15.44 -1.18 -1.89
C GLY A 28 -14.51 -0.08 -1.40
N PHE A 29 -13.39 0.11 -2.09
CA PHE A 29 -12.38 1.12 -1.75
C PHE A 29 -12.44 2.26 -2.74
N ARG A 30 -12.43 3.51 -2.26
CA ARG A 30 -12.19 4.66 -3.14
C ARG A 30 -10.78 4.60 -3.72
N ARG A 31 -10.56 5.28 -4.87
CA ARG A 31 -9.26 5.31 -5.54
C ARG A 31 -8.09 5.59 -4.61
N ALA A 32 -8.16 6.65 -3.81
CA ALA A 32 -7.09 7.01 -2.88
C ALA A 32 -6.75 5.86 -1.90
N VAL A 33 -7.77 5.15 -1.39
CA VAL A 33 -7.55 3.99 -0.51
C VAL A 33 -6.97 2.81 -1.28
N ALA A 34 -7.50 2.53 -2.48
CA ALA A 34 -7.02 1.48 -3.37
C ALA A 34 -5.55 1.68 -3.79
N GLU A 35 -5.10 2.93 -3.97
CA GLU A 35 -3.70 3.26 -4.25
C GLU A 35 -2.78 2.87 -3.09
N TRP A 36 -3.19 3.14 -1.84
CA TRP A 36 -2.43 2.74 -0.66
C TRP A 36 -2.46 1.23 -0.40
N ILE A 37 -3.57 0.57 -0.74
CA ILE A 37 -3.63 -0.89 -0.75
C ILE A 37 -2.63 -1.43 -1.79
N ALA A 38 -2.63 -0.93 -3.02
CA ALA A 38 -1.67 -1.35 -4.05
C ALA A 38 -0.20 -1.17 -3.61
N ILE A 39 0.12 -0.06 -2.93
CA ILE A 39 1.44 0.15 -2.32
C ILE A 39 1.75 -0.93 -1.27
N ARG A 40 0.79 -1.27 -0.39
CA ARG A 40 0.96 -2.36 0.60
C ARG A 40 1.24 -3.69 -0.07
N LEU A 41 0.52 -4.00 -1.15
CA LEU A 41 0.67 -5.24 -1.90
C LEU A 41 2.06 -5.35 -2.51
N ASN A 42 2.49 -4.29 -3.19
CA ASN A 42 3.82 -4.22 -3.79
C ASN A 42 4.92 -4.26 -2.72
N ALA A 43 4.71 -3.63 -1.56
CA ALA A 43 5.63 -3.72 -0.43
C ALA A 43 5.75 -5.15 0.12
N ALA A 44 4.62 -5.86 0.27
CA ALA A 44 4.57 -7.25 0.71
C ALA A 44 5.26 -8.20 -0.28
N TRP A 45 5.04 -7.96 -1.57
CA TRP A 45 5.67 -8.71 -2.65
C TRP A 45 7.18 -8.51 -2.66
N LEU A 46 7.65 -7.26 -2.61
CA LEU A 46 9.06 -6.95 -2.47
C LEU A 46 9.64 -7.65 -1.22
N HIS A 47 8.95 -7.56 -0.08
CA HIS A 47 9.39 -8.14 1.19
C HIS A 47 9.38 -9.69 1.20
N GLY A 48 8.76 -10.31 0.18
CA GLY A 48 8.63 -11.76 0.09
C GLY A 48 7.54 -12.36 0.98
N SER A 49 6.77 -11.53 1.70
CA SER A 49 5.63 -11.99 2.51
C SER A 49 4.38 -12.29 1.67
N ASN A 50 4.31 -11.76 0.45
CA ASN A 50 3.31 -12.14 -0.56
C ASN A 50 3.98 -12.24 -1.94
N PRO A 51 4.75 -13.31 -2.22
CA PRO A 51 5.55 -13.39 -3.44
C PRO A 51 4.71 -13.67 -4.70
N LEU A 52 3.39 -13.88 -4.55
CA LEU A 52 2.52 -14.36 -5.63
C LEU A 52 1.86 -13.24 -6.42
N HIS A 53 1.60 -12.09 -5.78
CA HIS A 53 0.79 -11.03 -6.39
C HIS A 53 1.46 -9.67 -6.24
N ARG A 54 1.48 -8.91 -7.34
CA ARG A 54 1.79 -7.48 -7.36
C ARG A 54 0.65 -6.70 -8.01
N ALA A 55 0.61 -5.40 -7.77
CA ALA A 55 -0.46 -4.53 -8.23
C ALA A 55 0.09 -3.40 -9.11
N GLU A 56 -0.61 -3.09 -10.20
CA GLU A 56 -0.24 -2.02 -11.13
C GLU A 56 -1.45 -1.19 -11.54
N TRP A 57 -1.26 0.12 -11.68
CA TRP A 57 -2.29 0.99 -12.23
C TRP A 57 -2.16 1.11 -13.74
N HIS A 58 -3.25 0.78 -14.44
CA HIS A 58 -3.39 0.95 -15.89
C HIS A 58 -4.57 1.89 -16.15
N GLY A 59 -4.29 3.19 -16.15
CA GLY A 59 -5.31 4.23 -16.24
C GLY A 59 -6.23 4.26 -15.03
N ASP A 60 -7.49 3.90 -15.24
CA ASP A 60 -8.52 3.83 -14.19
C ASP A 60 -8.63 2.45 -13.54
N ALA A 61 -7.96 1.43 -14.08
CA ALA A 61 -8.02 0.06 -13.57
C ALA A 61 -6.78 -0.28 -12.73
N LEU A 62 -7.01 -1.00 -11.63
CA LEU A 62 -5.97 -1.68 -10.87
C LEU A 62 -5.82 -3.10 -11.42
N GLN A 63 -4.65 -3.43 -11.94
CA GLN A 63 -4.32 -4.78 -12.37
C GLN A 63 -3.65 -5.54 -11.23
N LEU A 64 -4.14 -6.72 -10.91
CA LEU A 64 -3.46 -7.68 -10.04
C LEU A 64 -2.76 -8.71 -10.91
N ILE A 65 -1.44 -8.75 -10.77
CA ILE A 65 -0.55 -9.59 -11.56
C ILE A 65 -0.08 -10.74 -10.67
N GLU A 66 -0.43 -11.95 -11.09
CA GLU A 66 0.10 -13.20 -10.56
C GLU A 66 1.49 -13.45 -11.16
N THR A 67 2.52 -13.21 -10.38
CA THR A 67 3.90 -13.22 -10.88
C THR A 67 4.38 -14.61 -11.31
N GLY A 68 3.69 -15.68 -10.89
CA GLY A 68 3.95 -17.04 -11.36
C GLY A 68 3.52 -17.30 -12.81
N TYR A 69 2.59 -16.51 -13.35
CA TYR A 69 1.98 -16.70 -14.67
C TYR A 69 2.23 -15.54 -15.62
N GLU A 70 2.90 -14.46 -15.20
CA GLU A 70 3.05 -13.24 -15.99
C GLU A 70 3.76 -13.42 -17.35
N HIS A 71 4.48 -14.53 -17.53
CA HIS A 71 5.17 -14.88 -18.77
C HIS A 71 4.46 -15.98 -19.58
N ASP A 72 3.34 -16.50 -19.09
CA ASP A 72 2.60 -17.56 -19.76
C ASP A 72 1.82 -17.00 -20.95
N GLN A 73 1.84 -17.75 -22.05
CA GLN A 73 1.11 -17.36 -23.25
C GLN A 73 -0.40 -17.33 -22.98
N GLY A 74 -1.01 -16.16 -23.15
CA GLY A 74 -2.45 -15.97 -22.94
C GLY A 74 -2.84 -15.58 -21.51
N TYR A 75 -1.87 -15.42 -20.60
CA TYR A 75 -2.13 -14.84 -19.29
C TYR A 75 -2.69 -13.42 -19.40
N THR A 76 -3.72 -13.13 -18.63
CA THR A 76 -4.33 -11.80 -18.53
C THR A 76 -4.47 -11.45 -17.04
N PRO A 77 -3.85 -10.36 -16.55
CA PRO A 77 -4.00 -9.92 -15.17
C PRO A 77 -5.47 -9.68 -14.81
N GLU A 78 -5.82 -9.92 -13.54
CA GLU A 78 -7.14 -9.53 -13.03
C GLU A 78 -7.25 -8.00 -13.11
N GLN A 79 -8.35 -7.50 -13.67
CA GLN A 79 -8.61 -6.07 -13.78
C GLN A 79 -9.72 -5.65 -12.82
N ILE A 80 -9.37 -4.82 -11.84
CA ILE A 80 -10.30 -4.21 -10.91
C ILE A 80 -10.59 -2.78 -11.38
N ARG A 81 -11.79 -2.59 -11.94
CA ARG A 81 -12.32 -1.28 -12.30
C ARG A 81 -13.20 -0.73 -11.18
N PRO A 82 -13.35 0.61 -11.09
CA PRO A 82 -14.34 1.17 -10.20
C PRO A 82 -15.74 0.72 -10.62
N ASP A 83 -16.59 0.42 -9.63
CA ASP A 83 -18.01 0.18 -9.85
C ASP A 83 -18.76 1.49 -10.21
N GLU A 84 -20.07 1.42 -10.42
CA GLU A 84 -20.92 2.58 -10.73
C GLU A 84 -20.83 3.72 -9.69
N ARG A 85 -20.33 3.39 -8.48
CA ARG A 85 -20.17 4.32 -7.35
C ARG A 85 -18.72 4.80 -7.22
N GLY A 86 -17.83 4.42 -8.13
CA GLY A 86 -16.42 4.79 -8.09
C GLY A 86 -15.56 3.95 -7.15
N LEU A 87 -16.06 2.78 -6.71
CA LEU A 87 -15.40 1.94 -5.71
C LEU A 87 -14.70 0.74 -6.36
N TYR A 88 -13.44 0.55 -6.00
CA TYR A 88 -12.62 -0.60 -6.38
C TYR A 88 -12.90 -1.75 -5.42
N ARG A 89 -13.46 -2.84 -5.94
CA ARG A 89 -13.76 -4.05 -5.16
C ARG A 89 -12.55 -4.98 -5.19
N ILE A 90 -11.71 -4.90 -4.15
CA ILE A 90 -10.50 -5.71 -4.04
C ILE A 90 -10.82 -6.90 -3.13
N SER A 91 -10.84 -8.13 -3.66
CA SER A 91 -11.40 -9.29 -2.95
C SER A 91 -10.52 -10.53 -2.93
N HIS A 92 -9.76 -10.78 -4.00
CA HIS A 92 -8.86 -11.92 -4.10
C HIS A 92 -7.41 -11.42 -4.25
N PRO A 93 -6.42 -12.08 -3.64
CA PRO A 93 -6.47 -13.15 -2.63
C PRO A 93 -6.76 -12.68 -1.19
N TRP A 94 -7.22 -11.44 -0.97
CA TRP A 94 -7.35 -10.88 0.38
C TRP A 94 -8.71 -11.15 1.02
N GLU A 95 -8.71 -12.00 2.04
CA GLU A 95 -9.85 -12.14 2.95
C GLU A 95 -9.93 -10.92 3.87
N TRP A 96 -10.90 -10.05 3.59
CA TRP A 96 -11.14 -8.85 4.40
C TRP A 96 -12.08 -9.15 5.57
N ALA A 97 -11.69 -8.67 6.75
CA ALA A 97 -12.53 -8.64 7.93
C ALA A 97 -12.80 -7.19 8.33
N GLU A 98 -14.00 -6.91 8.83
CA GLU A 98 -14.27 -5.65 9.52
C GLU A 98 -13.44 -5.58 10.81
N ALA A 99 -12.79 -4.44 11.05
CA ALA A 99 -11.99 -4.25 12.23
C ALA A 99 -12.89 -4.20 13.47
N ASP A 100 -12.59 -5.04 14.47
CA ASP A 100 -13.25 -4.96 15.76
C ASP A 100 -12.78 -3.72 16.52
N LEU A 101 -13.63 -2.68 16.51
CA LEU A 101 -13.40 -1.45 17.25
C LEU A 101 -13.94 -1.51 18.68
N SER A 102 -14.47 -2.66 19.12
CA SER A 102 -14.94 -2.81 20.48
C SER A 102 -13.75 -2.81 21.44
N VAL A 103 -13.83 -1.96 22.47
CA VAL A 103 -12.83 -1.94 23.54
C VAL A 103 -13.29 -2.94 24.59
N PRO A 104 -12.54 -4.02 24.87
CA PRO A 104 -12.93 -4.97 25.91
C PRO A 104 -13.07 -4.25 27.24
N ALA A 105 -14.11 -4.60 28.01
CA ALA A 105 -14.33 -4.02 29.33
C ALA A 105 -13.10 -4.27 30.23
N GLY A 106 -12.41 -3.20 30.62
CA GLY A 106 -11.20 -3.27 31.47
C GLY A 106 -9.87 -3.36 30.72
N ALA A 107 -9.87 -3.42 29.38
CA ALA A 107 -8.64 -3.25 28.62
C ALA A 107 -8.12 -1.81 28.79
N ALA A 108 -6.84 -1.66 29.10
CA ALA A 108 -6.18 -0.37 28.96
C ALA A 108 -6.27 0.01 27.47
N ALA A 109 -6.89 1.16 27.16
CA ALA A 109 -6.92 1.68 25.80
C ALA A 109 -5.47 1.93 25.38
N VAL A 110 -4.93 1.05 24.53
CA VAL A 110 -3.61 1.27 23.93
C VAL A 110 -3.83 2.35 22.87
N PRO A 111 -3.24 3.55 23.03
CA PRO A 111 -3.41 4.61 22.06
C PRO A 111 -2.80 4.17 20.72
N LEU A 112 -3.53 4.44 19.64
CA LEU A 112 -3.01 4.21 18.29
C LEU A 112 -1.75 5.06 18.07
N PRO A 113 -0.76 4.55 17.31
CA PRO A 113 0.38 5.35 16.91
C PRO A 113 -0.03 6.63 16.19
N ALA A 114 0.70 7.72 16.40
CA ALA A 114 0.37 9.03 15.81
C ALA A 114 0.35 9.00 14.26
N TYR A 115 1.20 8.17 13.65
CA TYR A 115 1.20 7.97 12.20
C TYR A 115 -0.09 7.29 11.72
N THR A 116 -0.60 6.29 12.46
CA THR A 116 -1.87 5.61 12.14
C THR A 116 -3.03 6.58 12.19
N VAL A 117 -3.09 7.43 13.22
CA VAL A 117 -4.14 8.45 13.35
C VAL A 117 -4.10 9.41 12.17
N THR A 118 -2.90 9.89 11.80
CA THR A 118 -2.71 10.82 10.68
C THR A 118 -3.07 10.17 9.34
N ALA A 119 -2.64 8.93 9.12
CA ALA A 119 -2.93 8.17 7.92
C ALA A 119 -4.44 7.93 7.76
N LEU A 120 -5.13 7.50 8.82
CA LEU A 120 -6.57 7.29 8.80
C LEU A 120 -7.34 8.60 8.57
N ALA A 121 -6.86 9.72 9.12
CA ALA A 121 -7.43 11.04 8.84
C ALA A 121 -7.25 11.45 7.37
N ALA A 122 -6.07 11.20 6.78
CA ALA A 122 -5.81 11.45 5.37
C ALA A 122 -6.69 10.58 4.47
N LEU A 123 -6.78 9.26 4.74
CA LEU A 123 -7.61 8.32 4.00
C LEU A 123 -9.10 8.65 4.11
N ALA A 124 -9.57 9.15 5.26
CA ALA A 124 -10.95 9.57 5.44
C ALA A 124 -11.28 10.89 4.71
N SER A 125 -10.28 11.65 4.26
CA SER A 125 -10.50 12.94 3.58
C SER A 125 -11.10 12.78 2.18
N GLU A 126 -11.63 13.89 1.64
CA GLU A 126 -12.14 13.95 0.27
C GLU A 126 -11.09 14.19 -0.81
N ARG A 127 -9.83 14.37 -0.39
CA ARG A 127 -8.73 14.72 -1.27
C ARG A 127 -8.17 13.50 -2.00
N GLU A 128 -7.63 13.76 -3.18
CA GLU A 128 -6.83 12.78 -3.91
C GLU A 128 -5.46 12.61 -3.25
N SER A 129 -4.80 11.48 -3.50
CA SER A 129 -3.48 11.18 -2.96
C SER A 129 -2.41 12.19 -3.39
N ALA A 130 -2.58 12.79 -4.57
CA ALA A 130 -1.72 13.84 -5.09
C ALA A 130 -1.67 15.06 -4.16
N ASP A 131 -2.79 15.38 -3.52
CA ASP A 131 -2.99 16.56 -2.66
C ASP A 131 -2.56 16.33 -1.21
N TYR A 132 -2.07 15.14 -0.87
CA TYR A 132 -1.54 14.87 0.46
C TYR A 132 -0.21 15.58 0.68
N THR A 133 -0.07 16.19 1.86
CA THR A 133 1.18 16.79 2.31
C THR A 133 2.26 15.72 2.48
N ASP A 134 3.53 16.12 2.49
CA ASP A 134 4.64 15.19 2.72
C ASP A 134 4.54 14.48 4.08
N ALA A 135 4.02 15.16 5.09
CA ALA A 135 3.78 14.59 6.41
C ALA A 135 2.70 13.49 6.37
N GLU A 136 1.62 13.72 5.62
CA GLU A 136 0.56 12.72 5.43
C GLU A 136 1.04 11.54 4.61
N LYS A 137 1.77 11.78 3.51
CA LYS A 137 2.38 10.73 2.70
C LYS A 137 3.34 9.88 3.52
N ARG A 138 4.15 10.50 4.39
CA ARG A 138 5.03 9.78 5.32
C ARG A 138 4.22 8.95 6.33
N ALA A 139 3.19 9.52 6.93
CA ALA A 139 2.33 8.79 7.86
C ALA A 139 1.62 7.59 7.19
N LEU A 140 1.20 7.74 5.94
CA LEU A 140 0.59 6.67 5.14
C LEU A 140 1.60 5.55 4.82
N LEU A 141 2.84 5.90 4.50
CA LEU A 141 3.93 4.91 4.34
C LEU A 141 4.22 4.17 5.65
N ASP A 142 4.29 4.89 6.77
CA ASP A 142 4.45 4.28 8.11
C ASP A 142 3.24 3.39 8.46
N HIS A 143 2.01 3.80 8.12
CA HIS A 143 0.78 3.04 8.34
C HIS A 143 0.75 1.75 7.51
N VAL A 144 1.02 1.84 6.20
CA VAL A 144 1.12 0.69 5.30
C VAL A 144 2.22 -0.28 5.75
N ALA A 145 3.29 0.23 6.32
CA ALA A 145 4.38 -0.58 6.84
C ALA A 145 4.17 -1.09 8.28
N ASP A 146 3.08 -0.70 8.95
CA ASP A 146 2.84 -0.93 10.38
C ASP A 146 4.06 -0.54 11.26
N GLY A 147 4.74 0.54 10.88
CA GLY A 147 5.96 1.02 11.52
C GLY A 147 7.23 0.18 11.26
N ASP A 148 7.15 -0.93 10.53
CA ASP A 148 8.32 -1.73 10.16
C ASP A 148 9.24 -0.95 9.21
N ARG A 149 10.52 -0.84 9.59
CA ARG A 149 11.49 -0.02 8.86
C ARG A 149 11.80 -0.57 7.46
N ASP A 150 11.93 -1.88 7.31
CA ASP A 150 12.21 -2.51 6.01
C ASP A 150 10.98 -2.43 5.12
N LEU A 151 9.81 -2.78 5.66
CA LEU A 151 8.55 -2.70 4.91
C LEU A 151 8.24 -1.27 4.50
N ARG A 152 8.56 -0.27 5.33
CA ARG A 152 8.44 1.16 4.98
C ARG A 152 9.32 1.55 3.82
N TRP A 153 10.58 1.09 3.82
CA TRP A 153 11.47 1.33 2.70
C TRP A 153 10.89 0.73 1.41
N ARG A 154 10.34 -0.49 1.47
CA ARG A 154 9.68 -1.16 0.34
C ARG A 154 8.40 -0.48 -0.09
N ALA A 155 7.59 0.02 0.84
CA ALA A 155 6.38 0.78 0.55
C ALA A 155 6.71 2.10 -0.17
N ARG A 156 7.76 2.79 0.27
CA ARG A 156 8.24 4.00 -0.40
C ARG A 156 8.73 3.70 -1.80
N LEU A 157 9.55 2.66 -1.93
CA LEU A 157 10.03 2.20 -3.22
C LEU A 157 8.85 1.86 -4.15
N ALA A 158 7.83 1.17 -3.65
CA ALA A 158 6.62 0.86 -4.40
C ALA A 158 5.82 2.09 -4.84
N ALA A 159 5.76 3.13 -4.01
CA ALA A 159 5.05 4.37 -4.34
C ALA A 159 5.75 5.19 -5.45
N GLU A 160 7.08 5.03 -5.60
CA GLU A 160 7.89 5.83 -6.52
C GLU A 160 8.35 5.06 -7.78
N ALA A 161 8.27 3.73 -7.79
CA ALA A 161 8.80 2.88 -8.85
C ALA A 161 7.77 2.58 -9.96
N THR A 162 8.29 2.46 -11.19
CA THR A 162 7.57 1.86 -12.32
C THR A 162 7.46 0.34 -12.18
N ALA A 163 6.54 -0.27 -12.93
CA ALA A 163 6.38 -1.71 -13.06
C ALA A 163 7.70 -2.46 -13.34
N GLU A 164 8.45 -2.00 -14.34
CA GLU A 164 9.73 -2.61 -14.73
C GLU A 164 10.79 -2.52 -13.62
N GLN A 165 10.80 -1.41 -12.89
CA GLN A 165 11.71 -1.23 -11.75
C GLN A 165 11.35 -2.17 -10.60
N LEU A 166 10.06 -2.35 -10.32
CA LEU A 166 9.56 -3.29 -9.34
C LEU A 166 9.99 -4.73 -9.67
N VAL A 167 9.78 -5.19 -10.91
CA VAL A 167 10.18 -6.53 -11.39
C VAL A 167 11.68 -6.75 -11.21
N ARG A 168 12.50 -5.80 -11.66
CA ARG A 168 13.96 -5.90 -11.57
C ARG A 168 14.44 -6.09 -10.12
N ILE A 169 13.84 -5.37 -9.18
CA ILE A 169 14.25 -5.41 -7.77
C ILE A 169 13.81 -6.72 -7.11
N ALA A 170 12.61 -7.21 -7.41
CA ALA A 170 12.14 -8.49 -6.90
C ALA A 170 13.00 -9.68 -7.34
N HIS A 171 13.59 -9.63 -8.55
CA HIS A 171 14.51 -10.67 -9.03
C HIS A 171 15.97 -10.48 -8.59
N GLY A 172 16.22 -9.71 -7.53
CA GLY A 172 17.57 -9.51 -6.99
C GLY A 172 18.46 -8.60 -7.85
N GLY A 173 17.88 -7.86 -8.79
CA GLY A 173 18.56 -6.76 -9.45
C GLY A 173 18.97 -5.68 -8.44
N PRO A 174 19.95 -4.82 -8.78
CA PRO A 174 20.39 -3.77 -7.88
C PRO A 174 19.19 -2.88 -7.54
N GLY A 175 18.76 -2.91 -6.28
CA GLY A 175 17.89 -1.90 -5.73
C GLY A 175 18.55 -0.53 -5.81
N PRO A 176 17.81 0.58 -5.68
CA PRO A 176 18.43 1.88 -5.53
C PRO A 176 19.41 1.85 -4.34
N ASP A 177 20.65 2.32 -4.58
CA ASP A 177 21.72 2.32 -3.56
C ASP A 177 21.25 2.99 -2.26
N ILE A 178 21.16 2.20 -1.19
CA ILE A 178 20.87 2.71 0.15
C ILE A 178 22.15 3.36 0.67
N CYS A 179 22.15 4.68 0.94
CA CYS A 179 23.32 5.30 1.57
C CYS A 179 23.50 4.71 3.00
N PRO A 180 24.63 4.05 3.30
CA PRO A 180 24.85 3.36 4.57
C PRO A 180 24.96 4.31 5.78
N ARG A 181 25.01 5.63 5.54
CA ARG A 181 25.14 6.66 6.59
C ARG A 181 23.82 7.18 7.15
N GLY A 182 22.68 6.56 6.82
CA GLY A 182 21.40 6.89 7.46
C GLY A 182 20.87 8.29 7.12
N CYS A 183 21.08 8.76 5.88
CA CYS A 183 20.56 10.03 5.40
C CYS A 183 19.03 9.97 5.22
N ASP A 184 18.24 9.90 6.29
CA ASP A 184 16.77 10.07 6.35
C ASP A 184 15.95 9.45 5.18
N GLY A 185 16.42 8.33 4.63
CA GLY A 185 15.82 7.65 3.49
C GLY A 185 15.83 8.43 2.17
N LEU A 186 16.59 9.52 2.00
CA LEU A 186 16.70 10.17 0.69
C LEU A 186 17.73 9.43 -0.19
N TYR A 187 17.24 8.97 -1.34
CA TYR A 187 18.01 8.37 -2.42
C TYR A 187 19.31 9.14 -2.67
N CYS A 188 20.43 8.44 -2.76
CA CYS A 188 21.54 8.99 -3.53
C CYS A 188 21.18 8.80 -5.00
N ARG A 189 20.83 9.89 -5.68
CA ARG A 189 20.92 9.91 -7.14
C ARG A 189 22.33 9.45 -7.56
N PRO A 190 22.52 8.78 -8.71
CA PRO A 190 23.84 8.37 -9.19
C PRO A 190 24.87 9.51 -9.19
N ASP A 191 24.41 10.72 -9.46
CA ASP A 191 25.11 12.00 -9.49
C ASP A 191 25.41 12.59 -8.09
N ALA A 192 24.66 12.20 -7.06
CA ALA A 192 24.88 12.62 -5.66
C ALA A 192 25.86 11.71 -4.89
N ARG A 193 26.34 10.64 -5.53
CA ARG A 193 27.18 9.59 -4.93
C ARG A 193 28.53 10.13 -4.44
N ALA A 194 29.10 11.11 -5.15
CA ALA A 194 30.41 11.69 -4.85
C ALA A 194 30.39 12.73 -3.73
N GLU A 195 29.31 13.51 -3.58
CA GLU A 195 29.32 14.67 -2.67
C GLU A 195 28.84 14.38 -1.23
N ARG A 196 27.97 13.38 -1.02
CA ARG A 196 27.33 13.15 0.30
C ARG A 196 27.72 11.88 1.04
N CYS A 197 28.04 10.78 0.35
CA CYS A 197 28.32 9.49 1.02
C CYS A 197 29.83 9.16 1.10
N GLY A 198 30.71 9.99 0.52
CA GLY A 198 32.16 9.90 0.69
C GLY A 198 32.76 8.57 0.24
N LEU A 199 32.38 8.13 -0.96
CA LEU A 199 33.02 7.06 -1.72
C LEU A 199 33.68 7.66 -2.96
#